data_AF-A0A645AF83-F1
#
_entry.id   AF-A0A645AF83-F1
#
_cell.length_a   1.000
_cell.length_b   1.000
_cell.length_c   1.000
_cell.angle_alpha   90.00
_cell.angle_beta   90.00
_cell.angle_gamma   90.00
#
_symmetry.space_group_name_H-M   'P 1'
#
loop_
_entity.id
_entity.type
_entity.pdbx_description
1 polymer ?
#
loop_
_entity_poly.entity_id
_entity_poly.type
_entity_poly.pdbx_seq_one_letter_code
_entity_poly.pdbx_strand_id
1 'polypeptide(L)'
;MNSRRKAIVLICAALMPMFSWACRPSGMEHEVRFIKGTATLDAKAAESVAQWFLEARDRLKVFEVGLFGVAPAGDAAAVERAHDRTDTIERLIQSMNTGQAKIIKGVSERKGQGGDPDFDVIFIESQPGCLKINTCCPQPVKK
;
A
#
# COMPACT_ATOMS: atom_id res chain seq x y z
N MET A 1 9.82 67.90 -5.03
CA MET A 1 9.16 66.58 -4.96
C MET A 1 10.24 65.54 -4.67
N ASN A 2 10.48 65.23 -3.39
CA ASN A 2 11.52 64.30 -2.90
C ASN A 2 11.20 62.88 -3.38
N SER A 3 11.99 62.23 -4.23
CA SER A 3 13.37 61.72 -4.04
C SER A 3 13.50 60.69 -2.90
N ARG A 4 13.55 59.42 -3.33
CA ARG A 4 14.45 58.36 -2.84
C ARG A 4 14.40 58.06 -1.34
N ARG A 5 13.62 57.04 -0.95
CA ARG A 5 13.92 56.09 0.15
C ARG A 5 12.69 55.21 0.44
N LYS A 6 12.38 54.26 -0.44
CA LYS A 6 11.69 53.00 -0.09
C LYS A 6 12.15 51.90 -1.05
N ALA A 7 13.47 51.75 -1.17
CA ALA A 7 14.06 50.57 -1.76
C ALA A 7 14.44 49.64 -0.62
N ILE A 8 14.22 48.35 -0.83
CA ILE A 8 14.79 47.22 -0.09
C ILE A 8 14.12 46.94 1.26
N VAL A 9 12.99 46.21 1.25
CA VAL A 9 12.73 45.13 2.21
C VAL A 9 11.81 44.08 1.53
N LEU A 10 12.39 42.90 1.28
CA LEU A 10 11.74 41.58 1.12
C LEU A 10 10.94 41.29 -0.17
N ILE A 11 11.62 41.36 -1.32
CA ILE A 11 11.36 40.46 -2.45
C ILE A 11 12.02 39.10 -2.11
N CYS A 12 11.37 38.29 -1.25
CA CYS A 12 11.78 36.90 -1.00
C CYS A 12 10.64 35.89 -1.13
N ALA A 13 9.43 36.32 -1.51
CA ALA A 13 8.26 35.43 -1.60
C ALA A 13 8.06 34.76 -2.97
N ALA A 14 9.00 34.92 -3.93
CA ALA A 14 8.81 34.50 -5.33
C ALA A 14 9.72 33.35 -5.80
N LEU A 15 10.29 32.56 -4.88
CA LEU A 15 11.09 31.37 -5.23
C LEU A 15 10.73 30.14 -4.38
N MET A 16 9.46 30.00 -4.00
CA MET A 16 8.95 28.68 -3.62
C MET A 16 8.42 28.02 -4.89
N PRO A 17 9.09 26.99 -5.45
CA PRO A 17 8.46 26.16 -6.46
C PRO A 17 7.24 25.53 -5.78
N MET A 18 6.07 26.09 -6.10
CA MET A 18 4.79 25.41 -5.98
C MET A 18 4.92 24.08 -6.71
N PHE A 19 4.19 23.07 -6.23
CA PHE A 19 4.17 21.68 -6.72
C PHE A 19 5.17 20.73 -6.08
N SER A 20 5.06 20.55 -4.77
CA SER A 20 5.20 19.23 -4.17
C SER A 20 4.05 18.34 -4.69
N TRP A 21 4.14 17.85 -5.93
CA TRP A 21 3.31 16.74 -6.34
C TRP A 21 3.78 15.55 -5.51
N ALA A 22 3.06 15.24 -4.44
CA ALA A 22 3.22 14.00 -3.73
C ALA A 22 2.99 12.88 -4.75
N CYS A 23 4.08 12.32 -5.29
CA CYS A 23 4.00 11.11 -6.08
C CYS A 23 3.51 10.03 -5.12
N ARG A 24 2.20 9.79 -5.15
CA ARG A 24 1.62 8.57 -4.62
C ARG A 24 1.62 7.60 -5.78
N PRO A 25 2.45 6.54 -5.77
CA PRO A 25 2.22 5.44 -6.68
C PRO A 25 0.82 4.93 -6.39
N SER A 26 -0.13 5.13 -7.30
CA SER A 26 -1.47 4.55 -7.17
C SER A 26 -1.39 3.04 -7.45
N GLY A 27 -2.33 2.27 -6.89
CA GLY A 27 -2.39 0.82 -7.12
C GLY A 27 -1.42 -0.02 -6.28
N MET A 28 -0.80 0.57 -5.24
CA MET A 28 0.04 -0.19 -4.30
C MET A 28 -0.77 -1.02 -3.29
N GLU A 29 -2.08 -0.79 -3.21
CA GLU A 29 -2.98 -1.40 -2.24
C GLU A 29 -4.06 -2.21 -2.98
N HIS A 30 -4.46 -3.33 -2.41
CA HIS A 30 -5.54 -4.17 -2.92
C HIS A 30 -6.29 -4.83 -1.77
N GLU A 31 -7.62 -4.81 -1.81
CA GLU A 31 -8.47 -5.47 -0.82
C GLU A 31 -8.99 -6.79 -1.36
N VAL A 32 -8.89 -7.84 -0.55
CA VAL A 32 -9.35 -9.18 -0.91
C VAL A 32 -10.40 -9.64 0.08
N ARG A 33 -11.62 -9.80 -0.42
CA ARG A 33 -12.74 -10.32 0.36
C ARG A 33 -12.83 -11.83 0.24
N PHE A 34 -12.87 -12.51 1.38
CA PHE A 34 -13.11 -13.94 1.47
C PHE A 34 -14.59 -14.24 1.62
N ILE A 35 -14.97 -15.50 1.36
CA ILE A 35 -16.30 -15.98 1.69
C ILE A 35 -16.49 -15.89 3.21
N LYS A 36 -17.59 -15.25 3.63
CA LYS A 36 -17.89 -14.91 5.03
C LYS A 36 -17.65 -16.09 5.97
N GLY A 37 -16.86 -15.87 7.01
CA GLY A 37 -16.57 -16.87 8.03
C GLY A 37 -15.70 -18.06 7.58
N THR A 38 -15.13 -18.00 6.38
CA THR A 38 -14.24 -19.06 5.84
C THR A 38 -12.88 -18.50 5.45
N ALA A 39 -11.88 -19.36 5.31
CA ALA A 39 -10.61 -19.03 4.68
C ALA A 39 -10.60 -19.29 3.16
N THR A 40 -11.77 -19.51 2.54
CA THR A 40 -11.88 -19.86 1.12
C THR A 40 -11.87 -18.60 0.27
N LEU A 41 -10.92 -18.55 -0.66
CA LEU A 41 -10.83 -17.54 -1.71
C LEU A 41 -11.58 -18.04 -2.93
N ASP A 42 -12.55 -17.26 -3.43
CA ASP A 42 -13.24 -17.63 -4.66
C ASP A 42 -12.34 -17.37 -5.89
N ALA A 43 -12.73 -17.96 -7.04
CA ALA A 43 -11.94 -17.87 -8.26
C ALA A 43 -11.74 -16.42 -8.75
N LYS A 44 -12.75 -15.55 -8.57
CA LYS A 44 -12.71 -14.16 -9.01
C LYS A 44 -11.76 -13.33 -8.15
N ALA A 45 -11.78 -13.55 -6.85
CA ALA A 45 -10.87 -12.92 -5.91
C ALA A 45 -9.43 -13.41 -6.14
N ALA A 46 -9.23 -14.70 -6.40
CA ALA A 46 -7.92 -15.25 -6.78
C ALA A 46 -7.38 -14.62 -8.07
N GLU A 47 -8.21 -14.51 -9.11
CA GLU A 47 -7.84 -13.83 -10.36
C GLU A 47 -7.48 -12.36 -10.14
N SER A 48 -8.27 -11.64 -9.34
CA SER A 48 -8.02 -10.25 -8.99
C SER A 48 -6.66 -10.06 -8.29
N VAL A 49 -6.35 -10.90 -7.31
CA VAL A 49 -5.04 -10.89 -6.61
C VAL A 49 -3.90 -11.18 -7.57
N ALA A 50 -4.07 -12.16 -8.46
CA ALA A 50 -3.06 -12.53 -9.42
C ALA A 50 -2.76 -11.38 -10.40
N GLN A 51 -3.80 -10.77 -10.98
CA GLN A 51 -3.66 -9.64 -11.89
C GLN A 51 -2.98 -8.46 -11.20
N TRP A 52 -3.45 -8.08 -10.01
CA TRP A 52 -2.86 -7.00 -9.23
C TRP A 52 -1.36 -7.26 -8.94
N PHE A 53 -1.00 -8.47 -8.49
CA PHE A 53 0.39 -8.77 -8.15
C PHE A 53 1.30 -8.81 -9.38
N LEU A 54 0.82 -9.35 -10.51
CA LEU A 54 1.58 -9.36 -11.76
C LEU A 54 1.85 -7.93 -12.26
N GLU A 55 0.85 -7.04 -12.20
CA GLU A 55 1.03 -5.64 -12.54
C GLU A 55 2.04 -4.95 -11.61
N ALA A 56 1.92 -5.15 -10.30
CA ALA A 56 2.84 -4.59 -9.32
C ALA A 56 4.28 -5.10 -9.54
N ARG A 57 4.45 -6.41 -9.72
CA ARG A 57 5.75 -7.04 -9.99
C ARG A 57 6.39 -6.52 -11.27
N ASP A 58 5.65 -6.54 -12.38
CA ASP A 58 6.23 -6.29 -13.70
C ASP A 58 6.43 -4.82 -13.97
N ARG A 59 5.50 -3.97 -13.51
CA ARG A 59 5.50 -2.54 -13.78
C ARG A 59 6.23 -1.74 -12.70
N LEU A 60 6.00 -2.06 -11.42
CA LEU A 60 6.54 -1.30 -10.29
C LEU A 60 7.82 -1.92 -9.68
N LYS A 61 8.19 -3.13 -10.13
CA LYS A 61 9.36 -3.86 -9.63
C LYS A 61 9.34 -3.96 -8.10
N VAL A 62 8.22 -4.41 -7.55
CA VAL A 62 8.02 -4.48 -6.09
C VAL A 62 9.08 -5.37 -5.44
N PHE A 63 9.56 -4.94 -4.27
CA PHE A 63 10.55 -5.69 -3.50
C PHE A 63 9.98 -6.21 -2.18
N GLU A 64 8.82 -5.72 -1.76
CA GLU A 64 8.11 -6.16 -0.56
C GLU A 64 6.59 -6.13 -0.79
N VAL A 65 5.89 -7.11 -0.22
CA VAL A 65 4.44 -7.22 -0.20
C VAL A 65 3.98 -7.49 1.24
N GLY A 66 3.06 -6.68 1.75
CA GLY A 66 2.43 -6.84 3.06
C GLY A 66 1.03 -7.45 2.93
N LEU A 67 0.71 -8.42 3.78
CA LEU A 67 -0.60 -9.07 3.88
C LEU A 67 -1.15 -8.84 5.29
N PHE A 68 -2.23 -8.09 5.41
CA PHE A 68 -2.77 -7.65 6.70
C PHE A 68 -4.23 -8.04 6.88
N GLY A 69 -4.48 -8.87 7.89
CA GLY A 69 -5.81 -9.26 8.32
C GLY A 69 -6.21 -8.60 9.63
N VAL A 70 -7.52 -8.48 9.85
CA VAL A 70 -8.08 -8.06 11.14
C VAL A 70 -9.02 -9.15 11.65
N ALA A 71 -8.96 -9.43 12.94
CA ALA A 71 -9.89 -10.34 13.62
C ALA A 71 -10.58 -9.64 14.81
N PRO A 72 -11.79 -10.08 15.20
CA PRO A 72 -12.41 -9.66 16.45
C PRO A 72 -11.55 -10.04 17.65
N ALA A 73 -11.34 -9.10 18.56
CA ALA A 73 -10.56 -9.34 19.77
C ALA A 73 -11.22 -10.40 20.67
N GLY A 74 -10.43 -11.40 21.08
CA GLY A 74 -10.91 -12.50 21.93
C GLY A 74 -11.62 -13.64 21.19
N ASP A 75 -11.72 -13.59 19.87
CA ASP A 75 -12.20 -14.72 19.04
C ASP A 75 -11.00 -15.44 18.40
N ALA A 76 -10.47 -16.44 19.10
CA ALA A 76 -9.33 -17.23 18.64
C ALA A 76 -9.59 -17.92 17.29
N ALA A 77 -10.82 -18.37 17.03
CA ALA A 77 -11.16 -19.01 15.77
C ALA A 77 -11.18 -18.00 14.61
N ALA A 78 -11.55 -16.75 14.86
CA ALA A 78 -11.44 -15.69 13.85
C ALA A 78 -9.99 -15.28 13.59
N VAL A 79 -9.15 -15.25 14.62
CA VAL A 79 -7.70 -15.00 14.48
C VAL A 79 -7.05 -16.07 13.61
N GLU A 80 -7.33 -17.36 13.89
CA GLU A 80 -6.86 -18.49 13.09
C GLU A 80 -7.33 -18.37 11.63
N ARG A 81 -8.61 -18.08 11.40
CA ARG A 81 -9.12 -17.83 10.04
C ARG A 81 -8.40 -16.68 9.33
N ALA A 82 -8.09 -15.58 10.03
CA ALA A 82 -7.35 -14.48 9.43
C ALA A 82 -5.92 -14.89 9.03
N HIS A 83 -5.25 -15.72 9.84
CA HIS A 83 -3.97 -16.32 9.47
C HIS A 83 -4.08 -17.19 8.22
N ASP A 84 -5.04 -18.12 8.20
CA ASP A 84 -5.27 -19.02 7.05
C ASP A 84 -5.52 -18.25 5.74
N ARG A 85 -6.23 -17.12 5.83
CA ARG A 85 -6.47 -16.21 4.70
C ARG A 85 -5.19 -15.57 4.20
N THR A 86 -4.35 -15.03 5.11
CA THR A 86 -3.04 -14.48 4.71
C THR A 86 -2.14 -15.56 4.11
N ASP A 87 -2.16 -16.79 4.61
CA ASP A 87 -1.39 -17.93 4.09
C ASP A 87 -1.88 -18.38 2.72
N THR A 88 -3.19 -18.28 2.46
CA THR A 88 -3.78 -18.59 1.16
C THR A 88 -3.34 -17.59 0.11
N ILE A 89 -3.38 -16.29 0.43
CA ILE A 89 -2.88 -15.24 -0.49
C ILE A 89 -1.36 -15.35 -0.67
N GLU A 90 -0.60 -15.61 0.40
CA GLU A 90 0.84 -15.79 0.32
C GLU A 90 1.21 -16.90 -0.66
N ARG A 91 0.59 -18.09 -0.54
CA ARG A 91 0.87 -19.22 -1.45
C ARG A 91 0.58 -18.85 -2.91
N LEU A 92 -0.53 -18.14 -3.16
CA LEU A 92 -0.87 -17.65 -4.50
C LEU A 92 0.22 -16.70 -5.02
N ILE A 93 0.60 -15.68 -4.25
CA ILE A 93 1.63 -14.70 -4.63
C ILE A 93 2.98 -15.38 -4.85
N GLN A 94 3.41 -16.25 -3.93
CA GLN A 94 4.67 -16.99 -4.02
C GLN A 94 4.77 -17.79 -5.31
N SER A 95 3.68 -18.41 -5.77
CA SER A 95 3.66 -19.17 -7.04
C SER A 95 4.00 -18.31 -8.27
N MET A 96 3.82 -16.99 -8.18
CA MET A 96 4.09 -16.02 -9.24
C MET A 96 5.28 -15.09 -8.92
N ASN A 97 5.95 -15.26 -7.77
CA ASN A 97 6.95 -14.32 -7.26
C ASN A 97 8.35 -14.53 -7.84
N THR A 98 8.49 -14.40 -9.16
CA THR A 98 9.78 -14.51 -9.86
C THR A 98 10.77 -13.41 -9.49
N GLY A 99 10.27 -12.25 -9.03
CA GLY A 99 11.08 -11.11 -8.60
C GLY A 99 11.62 -11.23 -7.17
N GLN A 100 11.30 -12.32 -6.45
CA GLN A 100 11.70 -12.56 -5.06
C GLN A 100 11.34 -11.41 -4.10
N ALA A 101 10.17 -10.78 -4.31
CA ALA A 101 9.65 -9.80 -3.38
C ALA A 101 9.48 -10.46 -2.00
N LYS A 102 9.91 -9.77 -0.95
CA LYS A 102 9.75 -10.24 0.43
C LYS A 102 8.27 -10.18 0.81
N ILE A 103 7.73 -11.23 1.42
CA ILE A 103 6.35 -11.25 1.90
C ILE A 103 6.36 -11.07 3.42
N ILE A 104 5.56 -10.11 3.91
CA ILE A 104 5.33 -9.86 5.34
C ILE A 104 3.85 -10.08 5.61
N LYS A 105 3.54 -10.73 6.73
CA LYS A 105 2.17 -10.99 7.16
C LYS A 105 1.93 -10.42 8.54
N GLY A 106 0.71 -9.96 8.79
CA GLY A 106 0.26 -9.52 10.11
C GLY A 106 -1.23 -9.72 10.29
N VAL A 107 -1.62 -10.23 11.45
CA VAL A 107 -3.02 -10.26 11.89
C VAL A 107 -3.13 -9.40 13.13
N SER A 108 -4.08 -8.48 13.15
CA SER A 108 -4.36 -7.63 14.31
C SER A 108 -5.75 -7.93 14.87
N GLU A 109 -5.84 -7.98 16.19
CA GLU A 109 -7.12 -8.08 16.89
C GLU A 109 -7.70 -6.69 17.16
N ARG A 110 -9.00 -6.49 16.91
CA ARG A 110 -9.70 -5.24 17.20
C ARG A 110 -11.03 -5.49 17.92
N LYS A 111 -11.32 -4.65 18.91
CA LYS A 111 -12.65 -4.57 19.52
C LYS A 111 -13.58 -3.83 18.55
N GLY A 112 -14.75 -4.39 18.25
CA GLY A 112 -15.76 -3.71 17.45
C GLY A 112 -16.21 -2.43 18.15
N GLN A 113 -15.85 -1.27 17.61
CA GLN A 113 -16.43 0.02 18.00
C GLN A 113 -16.61 0.85 16.74
N GLY A 114 -17.86 1.22 16.45
CA GLY A 114 -18.25 2.24 15.47
C GLY A 114 -17.75 2.00 14.04
N GLY A 115 -18.54 1.30 13.23
CA GLY A 115 -18.16 0.85 11.89
C GLY A 115 -17.36 -0.44 12.00
N ASP A 116 -18.07 -1.57 12.12
CA ASP A 116 -17.43 -2.87 12.34
C ASP A 116 -16.38 -3.14 11.25
N PRO A 117 -15.12 -3.42 11.64
CA PRO A 117 -14.10 -3.82 10.69
C PRO A 117 -14.58 -5.03 9.90
N ASP A 118 -14.32 -5.01 8.59
CA ASP A 118 -14.64 -6.17 7.77
C ASP A 118 -13.63 -7.28 8.03
N PHE A 119 -13.96 -8.15 8.98
CA PHE A 119 -13.08 -9.24 9.40
C PHE A 119 -12.90 -10.32 8.32
N ASP A 120 -13.64 -10.25 7.21
CA ASP A 120 -13.52 -11.16 6.08
C ASP A 120 -12.61 -10.61 4.96
N VAL A 121 -11.91 -9.50 5.20
CA VAL A 121 -11.00 -8.85 4.24
C VAL A 121 -9.54 -9.00 4.66
N ILE A 122 -8.68 -9.27 3.67
CA ILE A 122 -7.23 -9.09 3.77
C ILE A 122 -6.82 -7.89 2.92
N PHE A 123 -6.07 -6.98 3.54
CA PHE A 123 -5.43 -5.85 2.86
C PHE A 123 -4.07 -6.29 2.37
N ILE A 124 -3.81 -6.07 1.08
CA ILE A 124 -2.54 -6.33 0.44
C ILE A 124 -1.91 -4.99 0.11
N GLU A 125 -0.66 -4.80 0.49
CA GLU A 125 0.12 -3.62 0.18
C GLU A 125 1.42 -4.03 -0.52
N SER A 126 1.96 -3.17 -1.38
CA SER A 126 3.24 -3.41 -2.04
C SER A 126 4.16 -2.20 -1.95
N GLN A 127 5.45 -2.47 -1.83
CA GLN A 127 6.49 -1.43 -1.87
C GLN A 127 7.25 -1.51 -3.20
N PRO A 128 7.17 -0.46 -4.03
CA PRO A 128 7.81 -0.42 -5.34
C PRO A 128 9.33 -0.26 -5.22
N GLY A 129 10.10 -0.87 -6.13
CA GLY A 129 11.58 -0.82 -6.11
C GLY A 129 12.16 0.60 -6.11
N CYS A 130 11.46 1.54 -6.73
CA CYS A 130 11.84 2.95 -6.72
C CYS A 130 11.88 3.57 -5.31
N LEU A 131 11.19 3.00 -4.32
CA LEU A 131 11.18 3.51 -2.94
C LEU A 131 12.53 3.22 -2.28
N LYS A 132 13.10 2.05 -2.53
CA LYS A 132 14.40 1.63 -2.02
C LYS A 132 15.54 2.54 -2.48
N ILE A 133 15.42 3.11 -3.67
CA ILE A 133 16.43 4.00 -4.28
C ILE A 133 15.99 5.49 -4.29
N ASN A 134 14.89 5.85 -3.64
CA ASN A 134 14.33 7.21 -3.57
C ASN A 134 14.06 7.86 -4.94
N THR A 135 13.69 7.07 -5.95
CA THR A 135 13.42 7.54 -7.32
C THR A 135 11.94 7.47 -7.71
N CYS A 136 11.02 7.10 -6.81
CA CYS A 136 9.59 7.08 -7.12
C CYS A 136 9.03 8.46 -7.51
N CYS A 137 9.79 9.53 -7.23
CA CYS A 137 9.51 10.89 -7.68
C CYS A 137 10.61 11.33 -8.66
N PRO A 138 10.27 11.95 -9.80
CA PRO A 138 11.25 12.67 -10.59
C PRO A 138 11.89 13.77 -9.74
N GLN A 139 13.22 13.71 -9.56
CA GLN A 139 13.97 14.83 -8.99
C GLN A 139 13.85 16.02 -9.96
N PRO A 140 13.61 17.27 -9.51
CA PRO A 140 13.67 18.40 -10.41
C PRO A 140 15.08 18.49 -11.00
N VAL A 141 15.19 18.32 -12.33
CA VAL A 141 16.44 18.45 -13.06
C VAL A 141 16.92 19.89 -12.91
N LYS A 142 18.00 20.09 -12.13
CA LYS A 142 18.73 21.36 -12.12
C LYS A 142 19.44 21.49 -13.48
N LYS A 143 18.90 22.32 -14.37
CA LYS A 143 19.61 22.82 -15.55
C LYS A 143 20.50 23.99 -15.15
#